data_AF-A0A1F5U5M6-F1
#
_entry.id   AF-A0A1F5U5M6-F1
#
_cell.length_a   1.000
_cell.length_b   1.000
_cell.length_c   1.000
_cell.angle_alpha   90.00
_cell.angle_beta   90.00
_cell.angle_gamma   90.00
#
_symmetry.space_group_name_H-M   'P 1'
#
loop_
_entity.id
_entity.type
_entity.pdbx_description
1 polymer ?
#
loop_
_entity_poly.entity_id
_entity_poly.type
_entity_poly.pdbx_seq_one_letter_code
_entity_poly.pdbx_strand_id
1 'polypeptide(L)'
;MRKLSKLRIIVTIAITILVCLLFMAYFTFKYEGQHEAAQNIQKCKLLKIGMTRSEVKGVMRSTPKIIDRDNLTEQWVFEAPRAASTFPSVLFNKKTGKAFEIICDDSYRITDPKRYEELKKNESKTAIIPKDLDDCFIELNRTLDLKVIEEIKNKAEKDMIDYHMGLGMWIRNNWIRQKDSRLGAWFVSKGIHHPDDMSGIILDSYWRHLHNHPVKLDEQIKYYQDYWKKEK
;
A
#
# COMPACT_ATOMS: atom_id res chain seq x y z
N MET A 1 -60.75 47.33 2.39
CA MET A 1 -59.28 47.45 2.64
C MET A 1 -58.79 46.86 3.98
N ARG A 2 -59.41 47.15 5.14
CA ARG A 2 -58.93 46.64 6.46
C ARG A 2 -58.82 45.11 6.60
N LYS A 3 -59.75 44.32 6.05
CA LYS A 3 -59.70 42.83 6.14
C LYS A 3 -58.52 42.21 5.39
N LEU A 4 -58.15 42.75 4.22
CA LEU A 4 -56.97 42.29 3.47
C LEU A 4 -55.65 42.52 4.23
N SER A 5 -55.56 43.61 5.01
CA SER A 5 -54.37 43.89 5.82
C SER A 5 -54.17 42.90 6.98
N LYS A 6 -55.27 42.50 7.66
CA LYS A 6 -55.23 41.51 8.74
C LYS A 6 -54.85 40.12 8.23
N LEU A 7 -55.39 39.72 7.07
CA LEU A 7 -55.05 38.45 6.45
C LEU A 7 -53.58 38.38 6.06
N ARG A 8 -53.02 39.46 5.49
CA ARG A 8 -51.59 39.56 5.18
C ARG A 8 -50.71 39.42 6.42
N ILE A 9 -51.06 40.11 7.52
CA ILE A 9 -50.32 40.02 8.79
C ILE A 9 -50.33 38.59 9.34
N ILE A 10 -51.50 37.93 9.35
CA ILE A 10 -51.63 36.54 9.81
C ILE A 10 -50.78 35.59 8.96
N VAL A 11 -50.81 35.76 7.64
CA VAL A 11 -50.01 34.95 6.71
C VAL A 11 -48.50 35.17 6.94
N THR A 12 -48.06 36.42 7.13
CA THR A 12 -46.65 36.72 7.42
C THR A 12 -46.21 36.07 8.73
N ILE A 13 -47.01 36.20 9.81
CA ILE A 13 -46.70 35.57 11.10
C ILE A 13 -46.62 34.05 10.96
N ALA A 14 -47.57 33.43 10.25
CA ALA A 14 -47.56 31.98 10.02
C ALA A 14 -46.32 31.52 9.24
N ILE A 15 -45.90 32.27 8.22
CA ILE A 15 -44.67 31.99 7.46
C ILE A 15 -43.45 32.12 8.38
N THR A 16 -43.36 33.18 9.19
CA THR A 16 -42.22 33.36 10.11
C THR A 16 -42.13 32.23 11.13
N ILE A 17 -43.26 31.81 11.71
CA ILE A 17 -43.30 30.67 12.64
C ILE A 17 -42.84 29.40 11.94
N LEU A 18 -43.32 29.12 10.72
CA LEU A 18 -42.91 27.95 9.95
C LEU A 18 -41.41 27.96 9.65
N VAL A 19 -40.86 29.11 9.23
CA VAL A 19 -39.41 29.26 8.99
C VAL A 19 -38.61 29.04 10.27
N CYS A 20 -39.05 29.58 11.41
CA CYS A 20 -38.40 29.34 12.70
C CYS A 20 -38.43 27.86 13.09
N LEU A 21 -39.55 27.16 12.90
CA LEU A 21 -39.64 25.72 13.18
C LEU A 21 -38.72 24.90 12.28
N LEU A 22 -38.68 25.20 10.98
CA LEU A 22 -37.77 24.56 10.03
C LEU A 22 -36.30 24.80 10.40
N PHE A 23 -35.97 26.03 10.82
CA PHE A 23 -34.63 26.39 11.26
C PHE A 23 -34.25 25.64 12.55
N MET A 24 -35.12 25.61 13.55
CA MET A 24 -34.89 24.86 14.79
C MET A 24 -34.69 23.37 14.51
N ALA A 25 -35.54 22.76 13.68
CA ALA A 25 -35.41 21.34 13.29
C ALA A 25 -34.10 21.05 12.55
N TYR A 26 -33.66 21.97 11.66
CA TYR A 26 -32.38 21.85 10.97
C TYR A 26 -31.20 21.91 11.96
N PHE A 27 -31.23 22.83 12.92
CA PHE A 27 -30.17 22.96 13.92
C PHE A 27 -30.12 21.77 14.87
N THR A 28 -31.26 21.26 15.33
CA THR A 28 -31.30 20.06 16.18
C THR A 28 -30.72 18.85 15.46
N PHE A 29 -31.11 18.60 14.21
CA PHE A 29 -30.57 17.51 13.40
C PHE A 29 -29.05 17.62 13.20
N LYS A 30 -28.57 18.83 12.90
CA LYS A 30 -27.13 19.08 12.72
C LYS A 30 -26.33 18.93 14.01
N TYR A 31 -26.87 19.37 15.14
CA TYR A 31 -26.22 19.26 16.44
C TYR A 31 -26.13 17.80 16.90
N GLU A 32 -27.19 17.02 16.70
CA GLU A 32 -27.24 15.59 17.02
C GLU A 32 -26.18 14.80 16.25
N GLY A 33 -26.03 15.06 14.94
CA GLY A 33 -24.99 14.41 14.12
C GLY A 33 -23.55 14.73 14.57
N GLN A 34 -23.26 15.97 15.00
CA GLN A 34 -21.92 16.32 15.53
C GLN A 34 -21.65 15.67 16.89
N HIS A 35 -22.68 15.54 17.73
CA HIS A 35 -22.57 14.88 19.02
C HIS A 35 -22.31 13.37 18.87
N GLU A 36 -23.04 12.70 17.97
CA GLU A 36 -22.80 11.28 17.68
C GLU A 36 -21.38 11.05 17.11
N ALA A 37 -20.93 11.91 16.20
CA ALA A 37 -19.59 11.82 15.63
C ALA A 37 -18.48 12.00 16.68
N ALA A 38 -18.67 12.89 17.65
CA ALA A 38 -17.72 13.04 18.77
C ALA A 38 -17.69 11.80 19.67
N GLN A 39 -18.82 11.13 19.86
CA GLN A 39 -18.88 9.88 20.63
C GLN A 39 -18.15 8.73 19.94
N ASN A 40 -18.10 8.70 18.60
CA ASN A 40 -17.37 7.65 17.88
C ASN A 40 -15.89 7.62 18.23
N ILE A 41 -15.25 8.78 18.46
CA ILE A 41 -13.85 8.84 18.91
C ILE A 41 -13.70 8.16 20.28
N GLN A 42 -14.60 8.46 21.22
CA GLN A 42 -14.54 7.89 22.58
C GLN A 42 -14.84 6.38 22.59
N LYS A 43 -15.86 5.95 21.83
CA LYS A 43 -16.18 4.52 21.68
C LYS A 43 -15.04 3.77 21.01
N CYS A 44 -14.38 4.36 20.01
CA CYS A 44 -13.23 3.77 19.33
C CYS A 44 -12.11 3.44 20.31
N LYS A 45 -11.86 4.30 21.30
CA LYS A 45 -10.81 4.08 22.32
C LYS A 45 -11.05 2.86 23.21
N LEU A 46 -12.29 2.35 23.25
CA LEU A 46 -12.66 1.12 23.98
C LEU A 46 -12.39 -0.17 23.18
N LEU A 47 -12.10 -0.03 21.88
CA LEU A 47 -11.81 -1.17 21.01
C LEU A 47 -10.43 -1.77 21.31
N LYS A 48 -10.27 -3.04 20.98
CA LYS A 48 -9.02 -3.78 21.15
C LYS A 48 -8.67 -4.55 19.88
N ILE A 49 -7.37 -4.71 19.65
CA ILE A 49 -6.84 -5.62 18.64
C ILE A 49 -7.42 -7.03 18.86
N GLY A 50 -7.71 -7.74 17.78
CA GLY A 50 -8.28 -9.09 17.79
C GLY A 50 -9.81 -9.14 17.86
N MET A 51 -10.50 -8.00 18.02
CA MET A 51 -11.96 -7.93 17.99
C MET A 51 -12.52 -8.29 16.60
N THR A 52 -13.67 -8.94 16.58
CA THR A 52 -14.46 -9.25 15.38
C THR A 52 -15.30 -8.05 14.96
N ARG A 53 -15.81 -8.11 13.73
CA ARG A 53 -16.80 -7.16 13.21
C ARG A 53 -18.04 -7.02 14.12
N SER A 54 -18.50 -8.12 14.71
CA SER A 54 -19.66 -8.12 15.62
C SER A 54 -19.37 -7.35 16.91
N GLU A 55 -18.22 -7.62 17.52
CA GLU A 55 -17.77 -6.93 18.74
C GLU A 55 -17.55 -5.43 18.48
N VAL A 56 -16.90 -5.08 17.36
CA VAL A 56 -16.71 -3.68 16.95
C VAL A 56 -18.04 -2.98 16.71
N LYS A 57 -19.01 -3.62 16.03
CA LYS A 57 -20.39 -3.09 15.89
C LYS A 57 -21.05 -2.86 17.25
N GLY A 58 -20.89 -3.79 18.18
CA GLY A 58 -21.47 -3.69 19.53
C GLY A 58 -20.95 -2.52 20.35
N VAL A 59 -19.65 -2.18 20.20
CA VAL A 59 -19.02 -1.04 20.87
C VAL A 59 -19.34 0.27 20.17
N MET A 60 -19.18 0.34 18.85
CA MET A 60 -19.33 1.59 18.09
C MET A 60 -20.80 2.01 17.98
N ARG A 61 -21.71 1.06 17.76
CA ARG A 61 -23.16 1.30 17.59
C ARG A 61 -23.50 2.36 16.55
N SER A 62 -22.60 2.61 15.61
CA SER A 62 -22.76 3.53 14.49
C SER A 62 -22.36 2.82 13.22
N THR A 63 -22.98 3.20 12.10
CA THR A 63 -22.75 2.54 10.81
C THR A 63 -21.44 3.03 10.19
N PRO A 64 -20.47 2.15 9.91
CA PRO A 64 -19.24 2.55 9.23
C PRO A 64 -19.43 2.63 7.72
N LYS A 65 -18.64 3.48 7.07
CA LYS A 65 -18.29 3.34 5.66
C LYS A 65 -17.24 2.25 5.50
N ILE A 66 -17.54 1.24 4.69
CA ILE A 66 -16.62 0.13 4.43
C ILE A 66 -15.80 0.45 3.18
N ILE A 67 -14.48 0.32 3.29
CA ILE A 67 -13.51 0.56 2.23
C ILE A 67 -12.71 -0.73 2.05
N ASP A 68 -12.74 -1.26 0.83
CA ASP A 68 -11.84 -2.34 0.43
C ASP A 68 -10.48 -1.73 0.03
N ARG A 69 -9.43 -2.03 0.80
CA ARG A 69 -8.10 -1.45 0.58
C ARG A 69 -7.25 -2.32 -0.34
N ASP A 70 -7.28 -3.63 -0.11
CA ASP A 70 -6.50 -4.63 -0.83
C ASP A 70 -7.11 -6.03 -0.63
N ASN A 71 -6.49 -7.06 -1.21
CA ASN A 71 -6.97 -8.44 -1.15
C ASN A 71 -7.11 -9.02 0.28
N LEU A 72 -6.43 -8.45 1.27
CA LEU A 72 -6.36 -8.92 2.66
C LEU A 72 -6.96 -7.94 3.66
N THR A 73 -7.21 -6.68 3.29
CA THR A 73 -7.57 -5.59 4.22
C THR A 73 -8.92 -4.96 3.89
N GLU A 74 -9.79 -4.91 4.91
CA GLU A 74 -11.05 -4.17 4.90
C GLU A 74 -10.97 -3.08 5.97
N GLN A 75 -11.23 -1.82 5.62
CA GLN A 75 -11.27 -0.71 6.56
C GLN A 75 -12.72 -0.27 6.79
N TRP A 76 -13.09 -0.14 8.05
CA TRP A 76 -14.30 0.54 8.48
C TRP A 76 -13.95 1.94 8.93
N VAL A 77 -14.61 2.95 8.38
CA VAL A 77 -14.44 4.36 8.73
C VAL A 77 -15.73 4.87 9.35
N PHE A 78 -15.65 5.54 10.48
CA PHE A 78 -16.79 6.09 11.20
C PHE A 78 -16.78 7.61 11.11
N GLU A 79 -17.97 8.21 11.15
CA GLU A 79 -18.12 9.66 11.14
C GLU A 79 -17.40 10.32 12.33
N ALA A 80 -16.78 11.46 12.06
CA ALA A 80 -16.03 12.27 13.01
C ALA A 80 -16.53 13.73 13.01
N PRO A 81 -16.33 14.50 14.09
CA PRO A 81 -16.67 15.92 14.10
C PRO A 81 -15.97 16.65 12.96
N ARG A 82 -16.58 17.72 12.45
CA ARG A 82 -16.06 18.43 11.26
C ARG A 82 -14.64 19.01 11.45
N ALA A 83 -14.24 19.27 12.69
CA ALA A 83 -12.92 19.77 13.05
C ALA A 83 -11.86 18.67 13.18
N ALA A 84 -12.24 17.39 13.10
CA ALA A 84 -11.30 16.29 13.18
C ALA A 84 -10.49 16.17 11.88
N SER A 85 -9.17 16.10 12.04
CA SER A 85 -8.18 15.80 11.00
C SER A 85 -8.20 14.32 10.59
N THR A 86 -8.55 13.42 11.51
CA THR A 86 -8.60 11.97 11.29
C THR A 86 -9.97 11.40 11.68
N PHE A 87 -10.47 10.50 10.83
CA PHE A 87 -11.71 9.78 11.08
C PHE A 87 -11.44 8.47 11.83
N PRO A 88 -12.20 8.15 12.89
CA PRO A 88 -12.08 6.88 13.58
C PRO A 88 -12.22 5.72 12.60
N SER A 89 -11.28 4.79 12.63
CA SER A 89 -11.17 3.70 11.68
C SER A 89 -10.74 2.41 12.35
N VAL A 90 -11.25 1.29 11.84
CA VAL A 90 -10.84 -0.05 12.24
C VAL A 90 -10.51 -0.86 11.00
N LEU A 91 -9.31 -1.43 10.94
CA LEU A 91 -8.88 -2.27 9.84
C LEU A 91 -8.96 -3.74 10.25
N PHE A 92 -9.61 -4.54 9.42
CA PHE A 92 -9.80 -5.96 9.59
C PHE A 92 -8.99 -6.74 8.57
N ASN A 93 -8.41 -7.84 9.04
CA ASN A 93 -7.83 -8.84 8.15
C ASN A 93 -8.99 -9.68 7.61
N LYS A 94 -9.14 -9.73 6.28
CA LYS A 94 -10.24 -10.46 5.61
C LYS A 94 -10.18 -11.97 5.85
N LYS A 95 -8.98 -12.54 6.02
CA LYS A 95 -8.77 -13.98 6.25
C LYS A 95 -9.15 -14.40 7.66
N THR A 96 -8.73 -13.63 8.68
CA THR A 96 -9.01 -13.98 10.09
C THR A 96 -10.30 -13.36 10.62
N GLY A 97 -10.79 -12.31 9.96
CA GLY A 97 -11.95 -11.52 10.39
C GLY A 97 -11.71 -10.67 11.64
N LYS A 98 -10.45 -10.48 12.04
CA LYS A 98 -10.07 -9.77 13.26
C LYS A 98 -9.49 -8.38 12.97
N ALA A 99 -9.78 -7.43 13.86
CA ALA A 99 -9.22 -6.09 13.86
C ALA A 99 -7.72 -6.16 14.17
N PHE A 100 -6.89 -5.58 13.31
CA PHE A 100 -5.43 -5.54 13.50
C PHE A 100 -4.87 -4.12 13.60
N GLU A 101 -5.67 -3.11 13.26
CA GLU A 101 -5.32 -1.72 13.46
C GLU A 101 -6.58 -0.91 13.80
N ILE A 102 -6.45 -0.03 14.78
CA ILE A 102 -7.50 0.85 15.28
C ILE A 102 -6.92 2.25 15.35
N ILE A 103 -7.59 3.21 14.71
CA ILE A 103 -7.19 4.61 14.63
C ILE A 103 -8.37 5.41 15.16
N CYS A 104 -8.24 6.10 16.28
CA CYS A 104 -9.37 6.85 16.85
C CYS A 104 -9.26 8.35 16.62
N ASP A 105 -8.04 8.87 16.65
CA ASP A 105 -7.68 10.25 16.33
C ASP A 105 -6.16 10.33 16.05
N ASP A 106 -5.62 11.53 15.83
CA ASP A 106 -4.20 11.74 15.56
C ASP A 106 -3.27 11.26 16.69
N SER A 107 -3.77 11.21 17.92
CA SER A 107 -3.01 10.86 19.12
C SER A 107 -3.21 9.40 19.57
N TYR A 108 -4.24 8.72 19.05
CA TYR A 108 -4.61 7.39 19.50
C TYR A 108 -4.73 6.41 18.34
N ARG A 109 -3.66 5.64 18.17
CA ARG A 109 -3.57 4.53 17.22
C ARG A 109 -3.01 3.30 17.93
N ILE A 110 -3.64 2.15 17.70
CA ILE A 110 -3.16 0.85 18.19
C ILE A 110 -3.07 -0.07 16.98
N THR A 111 -1.91 -0.71 16.82
CA THR A 111 -1.64 -1.66 15.74
C THR A 111 -1.09 -2.94 16.35
N ASP A 112 -1.51 -4.10 15.84
CA ASP A 112 -0.95 -5.39 16.22
C ASP A 112 0.55 -5.46 15.84
N PRO A 113 1.48 -5.56 16.82
CA PRO A 113 2.91 -5.58 16.53
C PRO A 113 3.34 -6.76 15.66
N LYS A 114 2.70 -7.94 15.82
CA LYS A 114 3.03 -9.11 14.98
C LYS A 114 2.61 -8.89 13.53
N ARG A 115 1.48 -8.22 13.33
CA ARG A 115 0.98 -7.90 12.00
C ARG A 115 1.78 -6.78 11.32
N TYR A 116 2.28 -5.78 12.07
CA TYR A 116 3.19 -4.77 11.52
C TYR A 116 4.41 -5.43 10.87
N GLU A 117 5.02 -6.39 11.56
CA GLU A 117 6.15 -7.16 11.02
C GLU A 117 5.74 -8.06 9.83
N GLU A 118 4.56 -8.70 9.88
CA GLU A 118 4.04 -9.47 8.75
C GLU A 118 3.69 -8.62 7.52
N LEU A 119 3.11 -7.43 7.70
CA LEU A 119 2.76 -6.50 6.62
C LEU A 119 4.02 -5.98 5.95
N LYS A 120 5.02 -5.56 6.73
CA LYS A 120 6.34 -5.17 6.23
C LYS A 120 7.00 -6.31 5.43
N LYS A 121 6.88 -7.54 5.93
CA LYS A 121 7.36 -8.75 5.23
C LYS A 121 6.57 -9.08 3.96
N ASN A 122 5.28 -8.75 3.90
CA ASN A 122 4.43 -9.02 2.74
C ASN A 122 4.47 -7.89 1.68
N GLU A 123 4.72 -6.65 2.07
CA GLU A 123 5.04 -5.54 1.18
C GLU A 123 6.38 -5.77 0.45
N SER A 124 7.32 -6.44 1.12
CA SER A 124 8.53 -7.01 0.51
C SER A 124 8.24 -8.10 -0.54
N LYS A 125 7.04 -8.72 -0.55
CA LYS A 125 6.68 -9.85 -1.43
C LYS A 125 5.91 -9.49 -2.69
N THR A 126 5.44 -8.26 -2.89
CA THR A 126 5.03 -7.83 -4.23
C THR A 126 6.29 -7.59 -5.03
N ALA A 127 6.74 -8.62 -5.76
CA ALA A 127 7.91 -8.54 -6.62
C ALA A 127 7.65 -7.48 -7.70
N ILE A 128 8.22 -6.29 -7.52
CA ILE A 128 8.28 -5.28 -8.57
C ILE A 128 9.27 -5.85 -9.58
N ILE A 129 8.82 -6.16 -10.79
CA ILE A 129 9.74 -6.53 -11.88
C ILE A 129 10.63 -5.30 -12.12
N PRO A 130 11.97 -5.36 -11.97
CA PRO A 130 12.84 -4.20 -12.21
C PRO A 130 12.67 -3.63 -13.61
N LYS A 131 13.03 -2.36 -13.87
CA LYS A 131 13.02 -1.81 -15.25
C LYS A 131 14.40 -1.78 -15.91
N ASP A 132 15.46 -1.79 -15.11
CA ASP A 132 16.86 -1.68 -15.51
C ASP A 132 17.76 -2.29 -14.42
N LEU A 133 19.10 -2.17 -14.58
CA LEU A 133 20.06 -2.73 -13.62
C LEU A 133 20.02 -2.06 -12.24
N ASP A 134 19.80 -0.75 -12.16
CA ASP A 134 19.77 -0.05 -10.87
C ASP A 134 18.55 -0.49 -10.05
N ASP A 135 17.38 -0.60 -10.69
CA ASP A 135 16.20 -1.21 -10.09
C ASP A 135 16.49 -2.67 -9.67
N CYS A 136 17.25 -3.45 -10.45
CA CYS A 136 17.62 -4.82 -10.07
C CYS A 136 18.41 -4.85 -8.76
N PHE A 137 19.35 -3.93 -8.54
CA PHE A 137 20.15 -3.91 -7.31
C PHE A 137 19.30 -3.60 -6.09
N ILE A 138 18.36 -2.65 -6.22
CA ILE A 138 17.40 -2.32 -5.16
C ILE A 138 16.54 -3.55 -4.84
N GLU A 139 16.01 -4.23 -5.85
CA GLU A 139 15.14 -5.38 -5.65
C GLU A 139 15.89 -6.61 -5.13
N LEU A 140 17.15 -6.82 -5.53
CA LEU A 140 18.01 -7.88 -4.99
C LEU A 140 18.33 -7.62 -3.50
N ASN A 141 18.69 -6.39 -3.12
CA ASN A 141 18.89 -6.01 -1.72
C ASN A 141 17.61 -6.18 -0.88
N ARG A 142 16.43 -6.00 -1.49
CA ARG A 142 15.12 -6.18 -0.84
C ARG A 142 14.72 -7.65 -0.70
N THR A 143 15.08 -8.49 -1.67
CA THR A 143 14.62 -9.87 -1.80
C THR A 143 15.56 -10.87 -1.12
N LEU A 144 16.87 -10.62 -1.16
CA LEU A 144 17.88 -11.53 -0.61
C LEU A 144 18.08 -11.31 0.89
N ASP A 145 18.19 -12.41 1.63
CA ASP A 145 18.59 -12.35 3.03
C ASP A 145 20.02 -11.80 3.16
N LEU A 146 20.30 -11.05 4.23
CA LEU A 146 21.63 -10.47 4.49
C LEU A 146 22.75 -11.52 4.41
N LYS A 147 22.49 -12.75 4.87
CA LYS A 147 23.46 -13.85 4.78
C LYS A 147 23.86 -14.17 3.34
N VAL A 148 22.89 -14.21 2.42
CA VAL A 148 23.14 -14.49 0.99
C VAL A 148 23.91 -13.33 0.35
N ILE A 149 23.59 -12.09 0.72
CA ILE A 149 24.33 -10.92 0.23
C ILE A 149 25.79 -10.98 0.68
N GLU A 150 26.05 -11.34 1.95
CA GLU A 150 27.41 -11.51 2.46
C GLU A 150 28.15 -12.69 1.81
N GLU A 151 27.46 -13.80 1.51
CA GLU A 151 28.04 -14.91 0.72
C GLU A 151 28.48 -14.45 -0.67
N ILE A 152 27.66 -13.64 -1.35
CA ILE A 152 27.99 -13.06 -2.66
C ILE A 152 29.19 -12.11 -2.55
N LYS A 153 29.23 -11.24 -1.53
CA LYS A 153 30.36 -10.31 -1.31
C LYS A 153 31.69 -11.04 -1.11
N ASN A 154 31.66 -12.19 -0.44
CA ASN A 154 32.88 -12.95 -0.14
C ASN A 154 33.38 -13.81 -1.31
N LYS A 155 32.65 -13.89 -2.42
CA LYS A 155 33.08 -14.58 -3.65
C LYS A 155 33.90 -13.68 -4.56
N ALA A 156 34.74 -14.28 -5.40
CA ALA A 156 35.39 -13.53 -6.48
C ALA A 156 34.39 -13.29 -7.62
N GLU A 157 34.54 -12.18 -8.34
CA GLU A 157 33.66 -11.81 -9.46
C GLU A 157 33.50 -12.94 -10.49
N LYS A 158 34.60 -13.59 -10.88
CA LYS A 158 34.61 -14.71 -11.83
C LYS A 158 33.80 -15.93 -11.39
N ASP A 159 33.54 -16.06 -10.09
CA ASP A 159 32.81 -17.19 -9.50
C ASP A 159 31.29 -16.89 -9.41
N MET A 160 30.83 -15.74 -9.91
CA MET A 160 29.40 -15.41 -9.99
C MET A 160 28.61 -16.36 -10.90
N ILE A 161 29.29 -17.06 -11.82
CA ILE A 161 28.72 -18.13 -12.63
C ILE A 161 28.07 -19.24 -11.79
N ASP A 162 28.55 -19.48 -10.57
CA ASP A 162 28.00 -20.49 -9.66
C ASP A 162 26.53 -20.20 -9.29
N TYR A 163 26.12 -18.93 -9.32
CA TYR A 163 24.75 -18.52 -9.02
C TYR A 163 23.82 -18.61 -10.23
N HIS A 164 24.31 -18.92 -11.43
CA HIS A 164 23.54 -18.88 -12.67
C HIS A 164 22.34 -19.84 -12.65
N MET A 165 22.51 -21.03 -12.09
CA MET A 165 21.43 -22.03 -11.99
C MET A 165 20.54 -21.87 -10.74
N GLY A 166 20.99 -21.09 -9.75
CA GLY A 166 20.19 -20.75 -8.58
C GLY A 166 19.50 -19.40 -8.75
N LEU A 167 20.17 -18.34 -8.26
CA LEU A 167 19.67 -16.98 -8.31
C LEU A 167 19.45 -16.51 -9.76
N GLY A 168 20.35 -16.83 -10.68
CA GLY A 168 20.19 -16.50 -12.10
C GLY A 168 18.91 -17.10 -12.69
N MET A 169 18.64 -18.38 -12.43
CA MET A 169 17.41 -19.05 -12.85
C MET A 169 16.16 -18.40 -12.26
N TRP A 170 16.22 -18.01 -10.99
CA TRP A 170 15.14 -17.29 -10.35
C TRP A 170 14.90 -15.93 -11.02
N ILE A 171 15.94 -15.14 -11.28
CA ILE A 171 15.85 -13.84 -11.98
C ILE A 171 15.21 -14.02 -13.36
N ARG A 172 15.62 -15.05 -14.12
CA ARG A 172 15.06 -15.35 -15.44
C ARG A 172 13.56 -15.57 -15.39
N ASN A 173 13.10 -16.43 -14.50
CA ASN A 173 11.70 -16.86 -14.47
C ASN A 173 10.78 -15.80 -13.85
N ASN A 174 11.27 -15.03 -12.88
CA ASN A 174 10.45 -14.08 -12.13
C ASN A 174 10.52 -12.66 -12.67
N TRP A 175 11.64 -12.25 -13.28
CA TRP A 175 11.78 -10.89 -13.80
C TRP A 175 11.83 -10.84 -15.32
N ILE A 176 12.63 -11.69 -15.98
CA ILE A 176 12.90 -11.56 -17.42
C ILE A 176 11.79 -12.18 -18.29
N ARG A 177 11.34 -13.40 -17.98
CA ARG A 177 10.38 -14.17 -18.80
C ARG A 177 8.92 -13.81 -18.57
N GLN A 178 8.63 -12.89 -17.65
CA GLN A 178 7.27 -12.43 -17.41
C GLN A 178 6.70 -11.76 -18.65
N LYS A 179 5.40 -11.97 -18.89
CA LYS A 179 4.68 -11.26 -19.96
C LYS A 179 4.80 -9.75 -19.71
N ASP A 180 5.15 -9.00 -20.74
CA ASP A 180 5.34 -7.55 -20.69
C ASP A 180 6.45 -7.11 -19.70
N SER A 181 7.47 -7.94 -19.49
CA SER A 181 8.63 -7.59 -18.66
C SER A 181 9.37 -6.37 -19.21
N ARG A 182 9.29 -5.26 -18.45
CA ARG A 182 10.06 -4.04 -18.72
C ARG A 182 11.58 -4.29 -18.64
N LEU A 183 12.05 -5.16 -17.75
CA LEU A 183 13.47 -5.56 -17.67
C LEU A 183 13.92 -6.32 -18.93
N GLY A 184 13.12 -7.30 -19.36
CA GLY A 184 13.40 -8.07 -20.56
C GLY A 184 13.45 -7.16 -21.79
N ALA A 185 12.47 -6.27 -21.94
CA ALA A 185 12.45 -5.28 -23.01
C ALA A 185 13.66 -4.33 -22.98
N TRP A 186 14.09 -3.92 -21.79
CA TRP A 186 15.29 -3.08 -21.62
C TRP A 186 16.56 -3.78 -22.11
N PHE A 187 16.77 -5.06 -21.75
CA PHE A 187 17.92 -5.83 -22.26
C PHE A 187 17.84 -6.05 -23.79
N VAL A 188 16.66 -6.34 -24.31
CA VAL A 188 16.44 -6.49 -25.76
C VAL A 188 16.79 -5.20 -26.50
N SER A 189 16.42 -4.03 -25.95
CA SER A 189 16.78 -2.73 -26.53
C SER A 189 18.29 -2.47 -26.57
N LYS A 190 19.06 -3.20 -25.76
CA LYS A 190 20.53 -3.16 -25.71
C LYS A 190 21.19 -4.28 -26.54
N GLY A 191 20.40 -5.07 -27.27
CA GLY A 191 20.89 -6.14 -28.13
C GLY A 191 21.26 -7.44 -27.40
N ILE A 192 20.76 -7.64 -26.18
CA ILE A 192 20.87 -8.92 -25.46
C ILE A 192 19.51 -9.60 -25.52
N HIS A 193 19.45 -10.78 -26.14
CA HIS A 193 18.19 -11.49 -26.39
C HIS A 193 18.04 -12.78 -25.59
N HIS A 194 19.13 -13.40 -25.16
CA HIS A 194 19.10 -14.65 -24.43
C HIS A 194 18.86 -14.39 -22.94
N PRO A 195 17.79 -14.94 -22.31
CA PRO A 195 17.51 -14.70 -20.90
C PRO A 195 18.64 -15.12 -19.95
N ASP A 196 19.43 -16.13 -20.33
CA ASP A 196 20.58 -16.57 -19.53
C ASP A 196 21.68 -15.52 -19.49
N ASP A 197 21.93 -14.83 -20.60
CA ASP A 197 22.90 -13.74 -20.68
C ASP A 197 22.41 -12.53 -19.87
N MET A 198 21.12 -12.19 -20.00
CA MET A 198 20.51 -11.13 -19.19
C MET A 198 20.68 -11.39 -17.70
N SER A 199 20.40 -12.62 -17.25
CA SER A 199 20.59 -12.99 -15.84
C SER A 199 22.06 -13.02 -15.41
N GLY A 200 22.97 -13.43 -16.29
CA GLY A 200 24.42 -13.38 -16.05
C GLY A 200 24.91 -11.95 -15.85
N ILE A 201 24.54 -11.05 -16.75
CA ILE A 201 24.86 -9.62 -16.65
C ILE A 201 24.34 -9.04 -15.34
N ILE A 202 23.12 -9.38 -14.91
CA ILE A 202 22.57 -8.90 -13.63
C ILE A 202 23.42 -9.40 -12.45
N LEU A 203 23.81 -10.68 -12.44
CA LEU A 203 24.61 -11.26 -11.36
C LEU A 203 25.99 -10.60 -11.25
N ASP A 204 26.72 -10.49 -12.36
CA ASP A 204 28.05 -9.88 -12.39
C ASP A 204 27.99 -8.40 -12.01
N SER A 205 26.98 -7.69 -12.53
CA SER A 205 26.74 -6.28 -12.22
C SER A 205 26.36 -6.06 -10.76
N TYR A 206 25.59 -6.97 -10.15
CA TYR A 206 25.23 -6.88 -8.74
C TYR A 206 26.44 -7.12 -7.84
N TRP A 207 27.31 -8.08 -8.17
CA TRP A 207 28.57 -8.27 -7.46
C TRP A 207 29.44 -7.01 -7.52
N ARG A 208 29.57 -6.39 -8.70
CA ARG A 208 30.30 -5.13 -8.88
C ARG A 208 29.69 -4.00 -8.04
N HIS A 209 28.37 -3.88 -8.03
CA HIS A 209 27.64 -2.91 -7.22
C HIS A 209 27.97 -3.07 -5.72
N LEU A 210 27.93 -4.30 -5.19
CA LEU A 210 28.25 -4.57 -3.78
C LEU A 210 29.70 -4.23 -3.39
N HIS A 211 30.61 -4.19 -4.36
CA HIS A 211 32.02 -3.84 -4.19
C HIS A 211 32.35 -2.39 -4.57
N ASN A 212 31.35 -1.58 -4.92
CA ASN A 212 31.53 -0.23 -5.46
C ASN A 212 32.45 -0.19 -6.70
N HIS A 213 32.43 -1.25 -7.51
CA HIS A 213 33.15 -1.32 -8.76
C HIS A 213 32.29 -0.79 -9.91
N PRO A 214 32.91 -0.17 -10.95
CA PRO A 214 32.18 0.19 -12.16
C PRO A 214 31.52 -1.04 -12.78
N VAL A 215 30.22 -0.94 -13.10
CA VAL A 215 29.44 -2.05 -13.70
C VAL A 215 30.00 -2.46 -15.06
N LYS A 216 30.51 -1.51 -15.86
CA LYS A 216 31.05 -1.77 -17.21
C LYS A 216 30.06 -2.50 -18.11
N LEU A 217 28.80 -2.07 -18.10
CA LEU A 217 27.71 -2.73 -18.82
C LEU A 217 28.00 -2.91 -20.31
N ASP A 218 28.60 -1.91 -20.97
CA ASP A 218 28.91 -1.99 -22.40
C ASP A 218 29.95 -3.08 -22.72
N GLU A 219 30.93 -3.29 -21.82
CA GLU A 219 31.91 -4.37 -21.95
C GLU A 219 31.24 -5.75 -21.83
N GLN A 220 30.34 -5.90 -20.86
CA GLN A 220 29.57 -7.13 -20.65
C GLN A 220 28.63 -7.43 -21.85
N ILE A 221 27.94 -6.42 -22.37
CA ILE A 221 27.07 -6.56 -23.55
C ILE A 221 27.89 -6.98 -24.76
N LYS A 222 29.03 -6.33 -24.98
CA LYS A 222 29.91 -6.63 -26.12
C LYS A 222 30.41 -8.07 -26.07
N TYR A 223 30.77 -8.58 -24.89
CA TYR A 223 31.18 -9.97 -24.70
C TYR A 223 30.14 -10.95 -25.25
N TYR A 224 28.87 -10.82 -24.83
CA TYR A 224 27.80 -11.71 -25.30
C TYR A 224 27.47 -11.52 -26.78
N GLN A 225 27.48 -10.28 -27.29
CA GLN A 225 27.30 -10.03 -28.71
C GLN A 225 28.38 -10.70 -29.56
N ASP A 226 29.65 -10.63 -29.12
CA ASP A 226 30.77 -11.25 -29.83
C ASP A 226 30.76 -12.78 -29.70
N TYR A 227 30.27 -13.34 -28.58
CA TYR A 227 30.01 -14.78 -28.42
C TYR A 227 29.02 -15.28 -29.47
N TRP A 228 27.81 -14.69 -29.54
CA TRP A 228 26.77 -15.14 -30.47
C TRP A 228 27.06 -14.83 -31.95
N LYS A 229 27.98 -13.93 -32.25
CA LYS A 229 28.47 -13.72 -33.64
C LYS A 229 29.38 -14.85 -34.12
N LYS A 230 30.14 -15.48 -33.23
CA LYS A 230 31.05 -16.58 -33.57
C LYS A 230 30.33 -17.93 -33.70
N GLU A 231 29.22 -18.08 -33.00
CA GLU A 231 28.34 -19.26 -33.06
C GLU A 231 27.42 -19.27 -34.30
N LYS A 232 27.46 -18.24 -35.14
CA LYS A 232 26.72 -18.14 -36.41
C LYS A 232 27.65 -18.36 -37.60
#